data_AF-A0A162PZD0-F1
#
_entry.id   AF-A0A162PZD0-F1
#
_cell.length_a   1.000
_cell.length_b   1.000
_cell.length_c   1.000
_cell.angle_alpha   90.00
_cell.angle_beta   90.00
_cell.angle_gamma   90.00
#
_symmetry.space_group_name_H-M   'P 1'
#
loop_
_entity.id
_entity.type
_entity.pdbx_description
1 polymer ?
#
loop_
_entity_poly.entity_id
_entity_poly.type
_entity_poly.pdbx_seq_one_letter_code
_entity_poly.pdbx_strand_id
1 'polypeptide(L)'
;MKFAALSYEEKSSIENIHFLSAIPTKKGASGMSLFPKIVEDFKRLKNRLVMFSAKDNKNVLVASPLLWIEADTSCHSELCGLRAPTSMYPCCKCYVRLQRSMPNLKSSSYYTGRHTARTKAHYLTAASTSGRGSTIPDVSSTGNALTASDLCFAIRATDALLELQSFDPSIDTPVEALHNILLGVAKYLVNDLVKVVLKKNPNQMARLSKALKDYENSQGMSRKFTRELRHYGSFLGRYYKVLLQILPAILVTEFANDSILSLITPSFVRLGCLCSLVFVRAVRFGTALHYETKKDEQFNKHIREHLMHINRLNTSRDICLKFAKQSAMKHIIDGGSWVSKDKMREKYGNSTAEFLKENFNDNVKNILFGRSRDFADNNDTDDIIAKALCDNTFAVFMLKESRDQHVRSFIGKVSSLRVEYYRVESSPHAQVNNYLLAQRVSNDASTPLNQLKIVCKLDMHTEFNHKLVMNLSKFGSYWFFVSLFSNRQY
;
A
#
# COMPACT_ATOMS: atom_id res chain seq x y z
N MET A 1 9.40 13.90 -0.32
CA MET A 1 10.76 13.43 0.00
C MET A 1 10.78 13.08 1.48
N LYS A 2 11.33 11.92 1.87
CA LYS A 2 11.45 11.52 3.27
C LYS A 2 12.92 11.32 3.61
N PHE A 3 13.31 11.65 4.83
CA PHE A 3 14.67 11.39 5.30
C PHE A 3 14.84 9.89 5.52
N ALA A 4 15.75 9.27 4.77
CA ALA A 4 15.91 7.82 4.75
C ALA A 4 16.32 7.21 6.11
N ALA A 5 16.97 8.00 6.97
CA ALA A 5 17.41 7.58 8.30
C ALA A 5 16.31 7.61 9.38
N LEU A 6 15.15 8.22 9.12
CA LEU A 6 14.06 8.27 10.10
C LEU A 6 13.39 6.90 10.26
N SER A 7 12.88 6.63 11.47
CA SER A 7 12.05 5.46 11.73
C SER A 7 10.78 5.48 10.85
N TYR A 8 10.12 4.33 10.68
CA TYR A 8 8.89 4.27 9.89
C TYR A 8 7.80 5.19 10.43
N GLU A 9 7.66 5.27 11.75
CA GLU A 9 6.69 6.11 12.43
C GLU A 9 6.96 7.59 12.13
N GLU A 10 8.20 8.04 12.30
CA GLU A 10 8.61 9.40 11.99
C GLU A 10 8.43 9.73 10.50
N LYS A 11 8.78 8.82 9.60
CA LYS A 11 8.57 8.97 8.14
C LYS A 11 7.10 9.14 7.76
N SER A 12 6.20 8.60 8.57
CA SER A 12 4.75 8.64 8.36
C SER A 12 4.09 9.80 9.12
N SER A 13 4.84 10.49 9.98
CA SER A 13 4.36 11.71 10.63
C SER A 13 4.17 12.82 9.60
N ILE A 14 3.00 13.46 9.64
CA ILE A 14 2.68 14.62 8.81
C ILE A 14 3.69 15.75 8.95
N GLU A 15 4.33 15.83 10.11
CA GLU A 15 5.39 16.78 10.41
C GLU A 15 6.61 16.68 9.49
N ASN A 16 6.84 15.48 8.93
CA ASN A 16 7.93 15.17 8.02
C ASN A 16 7.47 15.10 6.55
N ILE A 17 6.21 15.48 6.27
CA ILE A 17 5.65 15.55 4.92
C ILE A 17 5.49 17.02 4.52
N HIS A 18 6.40 17.48 3.67
CA HIS A 18 6.37 18.86 3.18
C HIS A 18 5.66 18.96 1.83
N PHE A 19 4.63 19.79 1.78
CA PHE A 19 3.93 20.13 0.55
C PHE A 19 4.71 21.21 -0.23
N LEU A 20 5.13 20.89 -1.46
CA LEU A 20 5.94 21.81 -2.27
C LEU A 20 5.09 22.70 -3.17
N SER A 21 4.12 22.15 -3.89
CA SER A 21 3.25 22.92 -4.79
C SER A 21 2.01 22.15 -5.25
N ALA A 22 1.00 22.87 -5.73
CA ALA A 22 -0.08 22.34 -6.55
C ALA A 22 0.09 22.84 -7.99
N ILE A 23 0.34 21.94 -8.93
CA ILE A 23 0.51 22.30 -10.34
C ILE A 23 -0.75 21.91 -11.11
N PRO A 24 -1.47 22.88 -11.72
CA PRO A 24 -2.59 22.56 -12.58
C PRO A 24 -2.08 21.83 -13.82
N THR A 25 -2.70 20.71 -14.15
CA THR A 25 -2.45 19.94 -15.39
C THR A 25 -3.01 20.69 -16.61
N LYS A 26 -2.47 21.87 -16.90
CA LYS A 26 -2.76 22.69 -18.08
C LYS A 26 -1.45 22.99 -18.81
N LYS A 27 -1.50 23.04 -20.15
CA LYS A 27 -0.36 23.40 -21.02
C LYS A 27 0.89 22.51 -20.85
N GLY A 28 0.73 21.24 -20.49
CA GLY A 28 1.85 20.30 -20.35
C GLY A 28 2.69 20.45 -19.08
N ALA A 29 2.35 21.40 -18.18
CA ALA A 29 2.95 21.48 -16.86
C ALA A 29 2.50 20.28 -16.00
N SER A 30 3.46 19.68 -15.29
CA SER A 30 3.22 18.56 -14.37
C SER A 30 4.15 18.71 -13.16
N GLY A 31 3.90 17.95 -12.09
CA GLY A 31 4.84 17.89 -10.96
C GLY A 31 6.29 17.62 -11.38
N MET A 32 6.47 16.91 -12.50
CA MET A 32 7.77 16.58 -13.06
C MET A 32 8.58 17.79 -13.53
N SER A 33 7.94 18.93 -13.84
CA SER A 33 8.65 20.14 -14.26
C SER A 33 9.47 20.81 -13.15
N LEU A 34 9.26 20.42 -11.89
CA LEU A 34 10.04 20.93 -10.76
C LEU A 34 11.38 20.21 -10.57
N PHE A 35 11.53 19.02 -11.15
CA PHE A 35 12.71 18.18 -10.91
C PHE A 35 14.04 18.83 -11.27
N PRO A 36 14.20 19.59 -12.37
CA PRO A 36 15.45 20.29 -12.64
C PRO A 36 15.91 21.18 -11.49
N LYS A 37 14.98 21.94 -10.89
CA LYS A 37 15.32 22.81 -9.76
C LYS A 37 15.60 22.02 -8.48
N ILE A 38 14.82 20.97 -8.23
CA ILE A 38 15.05 20.06 -7.09
C ILE A 38 16.43 19.39 -7.20
N VAL A 39 16.84 18.97 -8.40
CA VAL A 39 18.16 18.38 -8.66
C VAL A 39 19.27 19.39 -8.42
N GLU A 40 19.12 20.64 -8.85
CA GLU A 40 20.07 21.72 -8.58
C GLU A 40 20.29 21.89 -7.08
N ASP A 41 19.21 21.92 -6.28
CA ASP A 41 19.29 22.02 -4.83
C ASP A 41 19.94 20.76 -4.20
N PHE A 42 19.68 19.55 -4.73
CA PHE A 42 20.38 18.35 -4.27
C PHE A 42 21.87 18.37 -4.57
N LYS A 43 22.28 18.87 -5.73
CA LYS A 43 23.71 19.04 -6.05
C LYS A 43 24.36 20.00 -5.08
N ARG A 44 23.70 21.11 -4.75
CA ARG A 44 24.18 22.06 -3.73
C ARG A 44 24.33 21.38 -2.37
N LEU A 45 23.33 20.62 -1.93
CA LEU A 45 23.38 19.86 -0.67
C LEU A 45 24.48 18.79 -0.66
N LYS A 46 24.74 18.12 -1.79
CA LYS A 46 25.81 17.13 -1.91
C LYS A 46 27.19 17.77 -1.69
N ASN A 47 27.35 19.02 -2.10
CA ASN A 47 28.58 19.80 -1.90
C ASN A 47 28.72 20.37 -0.47
N ARG A 48 27.85 19.96 0.47
CA ARG A 48 27.80 20.37 1.89
C ARG A 48 27.46 21.86 2.04
N LEU A 49 26.27 22.16 2.53
CA LEU A 49 25.80 23.53 2.77
C LEU A 49 25.91 23.91 4.24
N VAL A 50 26.37 25.13 4.51
CA VAL A 50 26.28 25.71 5.85
C VAL A 50 24.85 26.21 6.07
N MET A 51 24.19 25.69 7.09
CA MET A 51 22.83 26.08 7.50
C MET A 51 22.81 26.38 8.99
N PHE A 52 21.95 27.31 9.41
CA PHE A 52 21.79 27.61 10.84
C PHE A 52 20.86 26.59 11.50
N SER A 53 21.34 25.89 12.53
CA SER A 53 20.52 25.02 13.38
C SER A 53 19.93 25.82 14.53
N ALA A 54 18.60 25.95 14.57
CA ALA A 54 17.91 26.61 15.68
C ALA A 54 18.05 25.81 16.99
N LYS A 55 18.10 24.47 16.90
CA LYS A 55 18.26 23.57 18.05
C LYS A 55 19.63 23.74 18.71
N ASP A 56 20.67 23.83 17.89
CA ASP A 56 22.06 23.91 18.38
C ASP A 56 22.57 25.35 18.48
N ASN A 57 21.74 26.32 18.09
CA ASN A 57 22.06 27.75 18.01
C ASN A 57 23.39 28.06 17.31
N LYS A 58 23.72 27.31 16.25
CA LYS A 58 24.99 27.44 15.52
C LYS A 58 24.84 27.08 14.06
N ASN A 59 25.78 27.55 13.25
CA ASN A 59 25.92 27.09 11.87
C ASN A 59 26.40 25.64 11.87
N VAL A 60 25.66 24.77 11.19
CA VAL A 60 25.95 23.35 11.00
C VAL A 60 26.17 23.07 9.52
N LEU A 61 26.98 22.05 9.24
CA LEU A 61 27.19 21.57 7.89
C LEU A 61 26.13 20.51 7.56
N VAL A 62 25.30 20.80 6.56
CA VAL A 62 24.24 19.91 6.10
C VAL A 62 24.67 19.28 4.78
N ALA A 63 24.70 17.96 4.74
CA ALA A 63 24.88 17.17 3.54
C ALA A 63 23.67 16.25 3.37
N SER A 64 23.31 15.93 2.13
CA SER A 64 22.29 14.91 1.86
C SER A 64 22.96 13.53 1.75
N PRO A 65 22.70 12.58 2.68
CA PRO A 65 23.40 11.30 2.67
C PRO A 65 22.70 10.24 1.81
N LEU A 66 21.40 10.35 1.50
CA LEU A 66 20.67 9.34 0.74
C LEU A 66 19.44 9.92 0.02
N LEU A 67 19.31 9.64 -1.29
CA LEU A 67 18.10 9.90 -2.07
C LEU A 67 17.27 8.61 -2.14
N TRP A 68 16.00 8.71 -1.78
CA TRP A 68 15.04 7.61 -1.94
C TRP A 68 13.75 8.16 -2.53
N ILE A 69 13.32 7.60 -3.66
CA ILE A 69 12.11 8.03 -4.38
C ILE A 69 11.04 6.96 -4.18
N GLU A 70 9.94 7.34 -3.53
CA GLU A 70 8.75 6.52 -3.34
C GLU A 70 7.73 6.90 -4.41
N ALA A 71 7.37 5.98 -5.30
CA ALA A 71 6.34 6.20 -6.31
C ALA A 71 5.70 4.89 -6.78
N ASP A 72 4.50 4.98 -7.37
CA ASP A 72 3.89 3.86 -8.07
C ASP A 72 4.58 3.57 -9.42
N THR A 73 4.22 2.46 -10.05
CA THR A 73 4.83 2.02 -11.32
C THR A 73 4.70 3.04 -12.44
N SER A 74 3.57 3.76 -12.52
CA SER A 74 3.35 4.79 -13.55
C SER A 74 4.27 5.99 -13.32
N CYS A 75 4.33 6.47 -12.09
CA CYS A 75 5.18 7.58 -11.69
C CYS A 75 6.68 7.22 -11.84
N HIS A 76 7.10 6.01 -11.45
CA HIS A 76 8.46 5.51 -11.69
C HIS A 76 8.81 5.48 -13.18
N SER A 77 7.87 5.10 -14.03
CA SER A 77 8.08 5.11 -15.48
C SER A 77 8.28 6.53 -16.01
N GLU A 78 7.52 7.50 -15.51
CA GLU A 78 7.71 8.92 -15.84
C GLU A 78 9.05 9.46 -15.33
N LEU A 79 9.45 9.12 -14.11
CA LEU A 79 10.75 9.48 -13.55
C LEU A 79 11.90 8.91 -14.37
N CYS A 80 11.75 7.69 -14.90
CA CYS A 80 12.69 7.04 -15.80
C CYS A 80 12.69 7.59 -17.24
N GLY A 81 11.83 8.57 -17.57
CA GLY A 81 11.73 9.05 -18.93
C GLY A 81 11.08 8.04 -19.89
N LEU A 82 10.24 7.12 -19.42
CA LEU A 82 9.63 6.07 -20.26
C LEU A 82 8.17 6.39 -20.63
N ARG A 83 7.72 5.88 -21.78
CA ARG A 83 6.29 5.93 -22.22
C ARG A 83 5.56 4.65 -21.83
N ALA A 84 5.14 4.49 -20.57
CA ALA A 84 4.60 3.21 -20.10
C ALA A 84 3.30 2.69 -20.79
N PRO A 85 2.24 3.48 -21.01
CA PRO A 85 0.91 2.91 -21.35
C PRO A 85 0.79 2.31 -22.76
N THR A 86 1.63 2.74 -23.70
CA THR A 86 1.57 2.32 -25.11
C THR A 86 2.83 1.58 -25.58
N SER A 87 3.78 1.35 -24.67
CA SER A 87 5.08 0.78 -25.01
C SER A 87 5.02 -0.72 -25.24
N MET A 88 5.76 -1.18 -26.23
CA MET A 88 6.08 -2.59 -26.42
C MET A 88 7.14 -3.08 -25.43
N TYR A 89 7.83 -2.19 -24.71
CA TYR A 89 8.85 -2.44 -23.70
C TYR A 89 8.48 -1.76 -22.36
N PRO A 90 7.41 -2.23 -21.69
CA PRO A 90 6.80 -1.51 -20.56
C PRO A 90 7.62 -1.55 -19.27
N CYS A 91 8.62 -2.42 -19.16
CA CYS A 91 9.38 -2.61 -17.92
C CYS A 91 10.47 -1.55 -17.75
N CYS A 92 10.54 -0.96 -16.55
CA CYS A 92 11.60 -0.03 -16.15
C CYS A 92 12.91 -0.72 -15.76
N LYS A 93 12.91 -2.05 -15.61
CA LYS A 93 14.06 -2.83 -15.17
C LYS A 93 14.74 -3.63 -16.27
N CYS A 94 14.01 -4.00 -17.32
CA CYS A 94 14.52 -4.82 -18.41
C CYS A 94 13.85 -4.50 -19.74
N TYR A 95 14.38 -5.05 -20.82
CA TYR A 95 13.84 -4.93 -22.17
C TYR A 95 12.90 -6.08 -22.55
N VAL A 96 12.06 -6.52 -21.61
CA VAL A 96 10.98 -7.46 -21.95
C VAL A 96 10.04 -6.80 -22.95
N ARG A 97 9.83 -7.48 -24.09
CA ARG A 97 8.92 -7.02 -25.15
C ARG A 97 7.56 -7.69 -24.98
N LEU A 98 6.47 -6.91 -24.92
CA LEU A 98 5.11 -7.44 -25.00
C LEU A 98 4.89 -8.04 -26.40
N GLN A 99 4.44 -9.29 -26.45
CA GLN A 99 4.13 -9.95 -27.71
C GLN A 99 2.60 -10.12 -27.80
N ARG A 100 1.97 -9.53 -28.82
CA ARG A 100 0.50 -9.52 -28.97
C ARG A 100 -0.07 -10.79 -29.62
N SER A 101 0.74 -11.57 -30.35
CA SER A 101 0.31 -12.83 -30.98
C SER A 101 1.51 -13.63 -31.49
N MET A 102 1.81 -14.79 -30.88
CA MET A 102 2.70 -15.83 -31.42
C MET A 102 2.10 -17.20 -31.07
N PRO A 103 1.78 -18.08 -32.04
CA PRO A 103 1.08 -19.35 -31.78
C PRO A 103 1.84 -20.35 -30.90
N ASN A 104 3.16 -20.22 -30.77
CA ASN A 104 4.04 -21.27 -30.24
C ASN A 104 4.90 -20.84 -29.04
N LEU A 105 4.66 -19.66 -28.46
CA LEU A 105 5.41 -19.23 -27.28
C LEU A 105 4.75 -19.79 -26.02
N LYS A 106 5.50 -20.52 -25.19
CA LYS A 106 5.12 -20.75 -23.79
C LYS A 106 5.18 -19.42 -23.04
N SER A 107 4.12 -18.62 -23.16
CA SER A 107 4.04 -17.22 -22.69
C SER A 107 4.54 -17.03 -21.26
N SER A 108 4.20 -17.96 -20.36
CA SER A 108 4.70 -17.96 -18.97
C SER A 108 6.22 -17.97 -18.91
N SER A 109 6.89 -18.93 -19.58
CA SER A 109 8.36 -19.05 -19.55
C SER A 109 9.09 -17.84 -20.13
N TYR A 110 8.48 -17.18 -21.13
CA TYR A 110 9.05 -15.96 -21.70
C TYR A 110 8.97 -14.81 -20.69
N TYR A 111 7.79 -14.51 -20.15
CA TYR A 111 7.60 -13.38 -19.23
C TYR A 111 8.22 -13.57 -17.84
N THR A 112 8.47 -14.82 -17.42
CA THR A 112 9.18 -15.14 -16.17
C THR A 112 10.68 -15.34 -16.38
N GLY A 113 11.14 -15.40 -17.62
CA GLY A 113 12.54 -15.55 -17.98
C GLY A 113 13.36 -14.30 -17.65
N ARG A 114 14.69 -14.47 -17.61
CA ARG A 114 15.61 -13.34 -17.47
C ARG A 114 15.72 -12.61 -18.81
N HIS A 115 15.39 -11.32 -18.81
CA HIS A 115 15.58 -10.44 -19.96
C HIS A 115 16.77 -9.50 -19.71
N THR A 116 17.34 -8.94 -20.78
CA THR A 116 18.39 -7.93 -20.70
C THR A 116 17.98 -6.78 -19.79
N ALA A 117 18.80 -6.49 -18.78
CA ALA A 117 18.54 -5.43 -17.82
C ALA A 117 18.74 -4.04 -18.46
N ARG A 118 17.96 -3.06 -18.00
CA ARG A 118 18.24 -1.64 -18.25
C ARG A 118 19.36 -1.22 -17.28
N THR A 119 20.30 -0.41 -17.75
CA THR A 119 21.41 0.11 -16.93
C THR A 119 21.40 1.63 -16.94
N LYS A 120 22.00 2.27 -15.93
CA LYS A 120 22.19 3.74 -15.91
C LYS A 120 22.87 4.26 -17.19
N ALA A 121 23.80 3.50 -17.76
CA ALA A 121 24.45 3.84 -19.03
C ALA A 121 23.44 3.95 -20.17
N HIS A 122 22.47 3.02 -20.28
CA HIS A 122 21.43 3.12 -21.31
C HIS A 122 20.57 4.38 -21.16
N TYR A 123 20.26 4.78 -19.92
CA TYR A 123 19.53 6.03 -19.66
C TYR A 123 20.35 7.26 -20.05
N LEU A 124 21.65 7.29 -19.74
CA LEU A 124 22.56 8.37 -20.15
C LEU A 124 22.70 8.44 -21.68
N THR A 125 22.86 7.30 -22.34
CA THR A 125 22.90 7.21 -23.80
C THR A 125 21.58 7.67 -24.43
N ALA A 126 20.43 7.29 -23.86
CA ALA A 126 19.14 7.79 -24.32
C ALA A 126 19.03 9.31 -24.14
N ALA A 127 19.56 9.85 -23.03
CA ALA A 127 19.51 11.26 -22.70
C ALA A 127 20.48 12.14 -23.52
N SER A 128 21.51 11.56 -24.15
CA SER A 128 22.54 12.32 -24.86
C SER A 128 22.06 13.01 -26.13
N THR A 129 20.94 12.57 -26.71
CA THR A 129 20.32 13.18 -27.89
C THR A 129 18.94 13.72 -27.55
N SER A 130 18.67 14.96 -27.98
CA SER A 130 17.37 15.61 -27.79
C SER A 130 16.25 14.83 -28.46
N GLY A 131 16.51 14.16 -29.59
CA GLY A 131 15.51 13.37 -30.33
C GLY A 131 15.35 11.90 -29.87
N ARG A 132 16.11 11.42 -28.87
CA ARG A 132 16.17 9.99 -28.51
C ARG A 132 16.57 9.08 -29.68
N GLY A 133 17.39 9.60 -30.60
CA GLY A 133 17.85 8.89 -31.80
C GLY A 133 19.07 7.99 -31.55
N SER A 134 19.69 8.09 -30.38
CA SER A 134 20.86 7.28 -30.02
C SER A 134 20.51 5.79 -29.97
N THR A 135 21.34 4.97 -30.61
CA THR A 135 21.27 3.51 -30.51
C THR A 135 21.65 3.07 -29.10
N ILE A 136 20.85 2.20 -28.50
CA ILE A 136 21.18 1.61 -27.20
C ILE A 136 21.92 0.28 -27.41
N PRO A 137 23.13 0.13 -26.88
CA PRO A 137 23.92 -1.10 -27.05
C PRO A 137 23.29 -2.28 -26.30
N ASP A 138 23.59 -3.50 -26.75
CA ASP A 138 23.31 -4.76 -26.05
C ASP A 138 21.83 -5.09 -25.76
N VAL A 139 20.88 -4.41 -26.42
CA VAL A 139 19.43 -4.63 -26.21
C VAL A 139 18.83 -5.68 -27.17
N SER A 140 19.34 -5.77 -28.40
CA SER A 140 18.73 -6.58 -29.46
C SER A 140 19.35 -7.97 -29.53
N SER A 141 18.54 -9.00 -29.32
CA SER A 141 18.92 -10.40 -29.61
C SER A 141 18.80 -10.76 -31.10
N THR A 142 18.16 -9.91 -31.91
CA THR A 142 17.86 -10.16 -33.32
C THR A 142 18.77 -9.38 -34.29
N GLY A 143 19.84 -8.74 -33.80
CA GLY A 143 20.85 -8.04 -34.62
C GLY A 143 20.48 -6.63 -35.10
N ASN A 144 19.19 -6.26 -35.13
CA ASN A 144 18.79 -4.91 -35.50
C ASN A 144 19.08 -3.90 -34.38
N ALA A 145 19.78 -2.81 -34.72
CA ALA A 145 20.01 -1.69 -33.82
C ALA A 145 18.68 -1.02 -33.43
N LEU A 146 18.44 -0.84 -32.13
CA LEU A 146 17.26 -0.16 -31.61
C LEU A 146 17.65 1.19 -31.04
N THR A 147 16.94 2.24 -31.46
CA THR A 147 17.13 3.59 -30.91
C THR A 147 16.46 3.72 -29.54
N ALA A 148 16.83 4.74 -28.78
CA ALA A 148 16.17 5.06 -27.53
C ALA A 148 14.66 5.34 -27.74
N SER A 149 14.28 5.95 -28.85
CA SER A 149 12.87 6.17 -29.21
C SER A 149 12.11 4.83 -29.41
N ASP A 150 12.72 3.87 -30.12
CA ASP A 150 12.13 2.53 -30.31
C ASP A 150 11.92 1.79 -28.98
N LEU A 151 12.82 2.03 -28.02
CA LEU A 151 12.80 1.49 -26.67
C LEU A 151 11.96 2.32 -25.69
N CYS A 152 11.18 3.27 -26.23
CA CYS A 152 10.19 4.09 -25.55
C CYS A 152 10.75 5.07 -24.52
N PHE A 153 12.03 5.44 -24.65
CA PHE A 153 12.54 6.61 -23.96
C PHE A 153 11.90 7.88 -24.55
N ALA A 154 11.54 8.80 -23.67
CA ALA A 154 10.89 10.07 -23.98
C ALA A 154 11.68 11.21 -23.35
N ILE A 155 11.58 12.37 -23.98
CA ILE A 155 12.13 13.62 -23.46
C ILE A 155 11.28 14.04 -22.27
N ARG A 156 11.89 14.20 -21.10
CA ARG A 156 11.21 14.66 -19.89
C ARG A 156 12.14 15.53 -19.04
N ALA A 157 11.55 16.46 -18.30
CA ALA A 157 12.29 17.26 -17.31
C ALA A 157 12.95 16.40 -16.21
N THR A 158 12.51 15.15 -16.04
CA THR A 158 13.08 14.18 -15.09
C THR A 158 14.45 13.66 -15.51
N ASP A 159 14.91 13.89 -16.75
CA ASP A 159 16.29 13.57 -17.17
C ASP A 159 17.33 14.21 -16.27
N ALA A 160 17.02 15.38 -15.67
CA ALA A 160 17.89 16.05 -14.71
C ALA A 160 18.29 15.13 -13.54
N LEU A 161 17.47 14.15 -13.16
CA LEU A 161 17.81 13.18 -12.12
C LEU A 161 19.07 12.36 -12.47
N LEU A 162 19.36 12.13 -13.75
CA LEU A 162 20.55 11.40 -14.19
C LEU A 162 21.86 12.14 -13.87
N GLU A 163 21.78 13.45 -13.64
CA GLU A 163 22.92 14.28 -13.23
C GLU A 163 23.34 14.00 -11.76
N LEU A 164 22.48 13.34 -10.98
CA LEU A 164 22.81 12.91 -9.63
C LEU A 164 23.57 11.58 -9.70
N GLN A 165 24.80 11.57 -9.17
CA GLN A 165 25.57 10.33 -9.04
C GLN A 165 24.84 9.30 -8.16
N SER A 166 24.08 9.77 -7.16
CA SER A 166 23.31 8.95 -6.22
C SER A 166 21.97 8.44 -6.76
N PHE A 167 21.68 8.63 -8.05
CA PHE A 167 20.46 8.14 -8.67
C PHE A 167 20.78 7.19 -9.83
N ASP A 168 20.31 5.96 -9.75
CA ASP A 168 20.34 4.96 -10.80
C ASP A 168 18.89 4.49 -11.08
N PRO A 169 18.31 4.83 -12.24
CA PRO A 169 16.94 4.41 -12.56
C PRO A 169 16.74 2.89 -12.52
N SER A 170 17.77 2.09 -12.80
CA SER A 170 17.67 0.63 -12.80
C SER A 170 17.58 0.06 -11.37
N ILE A 171 18.06 0.79 -10.37
CA ILE A 171 18.08 0.36 -8.96
C ILE A 171 17.01 1.11 -8.16
N ASP A 172 17.00 2.44 -8.25
CA ASP A 172 16.25 3.37 -7.40
C ASP A 172 14.78 3.58 -7.80
N THR A 173 14.26 2.75 -8.71
CA THR A 173 12.82 2.69 -9.05
C THR A 173 12.23 1.33 -8.70
N PRO A 174 12.22 0.93 -7.42
CA PRO A 174 11.75 -0.39 -7.04
C PRO A 174 10.30 -0.63 -7.44
N VAL A 175 9.95 -1.90 -7.62
CA VAL A 175 8.58 -2.29 -7.96
C VAL A 175 7.68 -2.04 -6.75
N GLU A 176 6.63 -1.24 -6.92
CA GLU A 176 5.59 -1.10 -5.89
C GLU A 176 4.70 -2.36 -5.94
N ALA A 177 4.98 -3.32 -5.06
CA ALA A 177 4.35 -4.64 -5.08
C ALA A 177 2.82 -4.57 -4.84
N LEU A 178 2.35 -3.72 -3.92
CA LEU A 178 0.94 -3.65 -3.55
C LEU A 178 0.08 -3.02 -4.63
N HIS A 179 0.55 -1.95 -5.24
CA HIS A 179 -0.05 -1.30 -6.39
C HIS A 179 -0.13 -2.28 -7.54
N ASN A 180 0.96 -2.98 -7.85
CA ASN A 180 0.98 -3.94 -8.95
C ASN A 180 0.07 -5.16 -8.70
N ILE A 181 -0.02 -5.64 -7.45
CA ILE A 181 -0.96 -6.72 -7.10
C ILE A 181 -2.41 -6.22 -7.14
N LEU A 182 -2.72 -5.09 -6.48
CA LEU A 182 -4.10 -4.62 -6.30
C LEU A 182 -4.67 -3.93 -7.55
N LEU A 183 -3.93 -2.99 -8.13
CA LEU A 183 -4.34 -2.21 -9.30
C LEU A 183 -3.84 -2.78 -10.62
N GLY A 184 -2.94 -3.77 -10.58
CA GLY A 184 -2.63 -4.64 -11.71
C GLY A 184 -3.43 -5.95 -11.63
N VAL A 185 -2.82 -7.02 -11.14
CA VAL A 185 -3.32 -8.41 -11.25
C VAL A 185 -4.76 -8.55 -10.76
N ALA A 186 -5.06 -8.10 -9.54
CA ALA A 186 -6.38 -8.22 -8.94
C ALA A 186 -7.45 -7.40 -9.66
N LYS A 187 -7.10 -6.18 -10.06
CA LYS A 187 -7.98 -5.32 -10.85
C LYS A 187 -8.37 -6.02 -12.15
N TYR A 188 -7.41 -6.50 -12.93
CA TYR A 188 -7.72 -7.16 -14.19
C TYR A 188 -8.51 -8.45 -13.99
N LEU A 189 -8.16 -9.27 -13.00
CA LEU A 189 -8.87 -10.51 -12.71
C LEU A 189 -10.33 -10.27 -12.27
N VAL A 190 -10.58 -9.32 -11.36
CA VAL A 190 -11.94 -8.95 -10.94
C VAL A 190 -12.71 -8.30 -12.10
N ASN A 191 -12.06 -7.45 -12.89
CA ASN A 191 -12.69 -6.81 -14.03
C ASN A 191 -13.11 -7.83 -15.09
N ASP A 192 -12.28 -8.84 -15.36
CA ASP A 192 -12.61 -9.92 -16.31
C ASP A 192 -13.71 -10.83 -15.75
N LEU A 193 -13.66 -11.18 -14.46
CA LEU A 193 -14.76 -11.88 -13.79
C LEU A 193 -16.08 -11.14 -14.01
N VAL A 194 -16.13 -9.82 -13.76
CA VAL A 194 -17.38 -9.05 -13.89
C VAL A 194 -17.77 -8.84 -15.35
N LYS A 195 -16.83 -8.37 -16.20
CA LYS A 195 -17.10 -7.91 -17.57
C LYS A 195 -17.26 -9.05 -18.57
N VAL A 196 -16.47 -10.11 -18.46
CA VAL A 196 -16.41 -11.20 -19.43
C VAL A 196 -17.28 -12.37 -19.00
N VAL A 197 -17.20 -12.74 -17.72
CA VAL A 197 -17.86 -13.94 -17.19
C VAL A 197 -19.27 -13.62 -16.69
N LEU A 198 -19.40 -12.78 -15.66
CA LEU A 198 -20.67 -12.54 -14.98
C LEU A 198 -21.65 -11.72 -15.83
N LYS A 199 -21.14 -10.81 -16.69
CA LYS A 199 -22.00 -10.05 -17.61
C LYS A 199 -22.82 -10.95 -18.54
N LYS A 200 -22.30 -12.12 -18.91
CA LYS A 200 -23.00 -13.13 -19.72
C LYS A 200 -23.89 -14.06 -18.88
N ASN A 201 -23.77 -14.01 -17.56
CA ASN A 201 -24.41 -14.93 -16.61
C ASN A 201 -25.10 -14.16 -15.48
N PRO A 202 -26.27 -13.53 -15.74
CA PRO A 202 -26.93 -12.63 -14.79
C PRO A 202 -27.32 -13.31 -13.47
N ASN A 203 -27.72 -14.58 -13.50
CA ASN A 203 -28.02 -15.34 -12.28
C ASN A 203 -26.78 -15.50 -11.38
N GLN A 204 -25.62 -15.76 -11.97
CA GLN A 204 -24.35 -15.84 -11.25
C GLN A 204 -23.94 -14.48 -10.68
N MET A 205 -24.14 -13.40 -11.45
CA MET A 205 -23.91 -12.03 -10.99
C MET A 205 -24.78 -11.70 -9.76
N ALA A 206 -26.07 -12.03 -9.80
CA ALA A 206 -27.00 -11.78 -8.71
C ALA A 206 -26.63 -12.58 -7.45
N ARG A 207 -26.32 -13.87 -7.60
CA ARG A 207 -25.85 -14.74 -6.52
C ARG A 207 -24.58 -14.21 -5.88
N LEU A 208 -23.57 -13.85 -6.67
CA LEU A 208 -22.32 -13.31 -6.15
C LEU A 208 -22.53 -11.95 -5.45
N SER A 209 -23.37 -11.08 -6.01
CA SER A 209 -23.70 -9.79 -5.40
C SER A 209 -24.41 -9.95 -4.06
N LYS A 210 -25.29 -10.95 -3.93
CA LYS A 210 -25.92 -11.32 -2.67
C LYS A 210 -24.88 -11.80 -1.65
N ALA A 211 -24.04 -12.76 -2.02
CA ALA A 211 -22.99 -13.28 -1.13
C ALA A 211 -22.01 -12.19 -0.65
N LEU A 212 -21.66 -11.24 -1.51
CA LEU A 212 -20.84 -10.09 -1.14
C LEU A 212 -21.55 -9.15 -0.14
N LYS A 213 -22.85 -8.94 -0.32
CA LYS A 213 -23.67 -8.13 0.59
C LYS A 213 -23.81 -8.81 1.95
N ASP A 214 -24.01 -10.12 1.97
CA ASP A 214 -24.12 -10.89 3.22
C ASP A 214 -22.82 -10.76 4.05
N TYR A 215 -21.66 -10.69 3.38
CA TYR A 215 -20.36 -10.44 4.01
C TYR A 215 -20.24 -9.11 4.79
N GLU A 216 -21.15 -8.15 4.59
CA GLU A 216 -21.25 -6.95 5.43
C GLU A 216 -21.50 -7.33 6.91
N ASN A 217 -22.08 -8.49 7.19
CA ASN A 217 -22.37 -8.98 8.54
C ASN A 217 -21.16 -9.62 9.27
N SER A 218 -20.09 -9.99 8.56
CA SER A 218 -18.90 -10.64 9.16
C SER A 218 -18.22 -9.79 10.25
N GLN A 219 -18.10 -10.26 11.48
CA GLN A 219 -17.33 -9.51 12.50
C GLN A 219 -15.80 -9.65 12.33
N GLY A 220 -15.36 -10.54 11.42
CA GLY A 220 -13.95 -10.83 11.18
C GLY A 220 -13.23 -9.83 10.27
N MET A 221 -13.97 -9.01 9.51
CA MET A 221 -13.42 -8.09 8.52
C MET A 221 -13.38 -6.65 9.04
N SER A 222 -12.17 -6.10 9.22
CA SER A 222 -11.97 -4.71 9.70
C SER A 222 -12.49 -3.64 8.73
N ARG A 223 -12.56 -3.96 7.42
CA ARG A 223 -13.19 -3.11 6.40
C ARG A 223 -14.19 -3.92 5.59
N LYS A 224 -15.39 -3.35 5.41
CA LYS A 224 -16.46 -3.94 4.62
C LYS A 224 -16.39 -3.53 3.16
N PHE A 225 -16.81 -4.44 2.29
CA PHE A 225 -17.00 -4.15 0.88
C PHE A 225 -18.42 -3.63 0.68
N THR A 226 -18.56 -2.32 0.49
CA THR A 226 -19.86 -1.61 0.42
C THR A 226 -20.19 -1.11 -0.98
N ARG A 227 -19.56 -1.69 -2.00
CA ARG A 227 -19.70 -1.28 -3.40
C ARG A 227 -20.43 -2.34 -4.19
N GLU A 228 -21.05 -1.93 -5.29
CA GLU A 228 -21.64 -2.87 -6.23
C GLU A 228 -20.63 -3.28 -7.30
N LEU A 229 -20.69 -4.55 -7.71
CA LEU A 229 -19.79 -5.12 -8.72
C LEU A 229 -19.87 -4.38 -10.06
N ARG A 230 -21.00 -3.79 -10.43
CA ARG A 230 -21.12 -3.01 -11.68
C ARG A 230 -20.14 -1.82 -11.74
N HIS A 231 -19.65 -1.35 -10.59
CA HIS A 231 -18.67 -0.26 -10.50
C HIS A 231 -17.21 -0.75 -10.55
N TYR A 232 -16.97 -2.00 -10.97
CA TYR A 232 -15.64 -2.63 -10.99
C TYR A 232 -14.53 -1.78 -11.62
N GLY A 233 -14.84 -0.99 -12.66
CA GLY A 233 -13.87 -0.13 -13.33
C GLY A 233 -13.34 1.04 -12.49
N SER A 234 -14.07 1.42 -11.44
CA SER A 234 -13.82 2.60 -10.60
C SER A 234 -13.33 2.25 -9.20
N PHE A 235 -13.02 0.98 -8.94
CA PHE A 235 -12.53 0.55 -7.64
C PHE A 235 -11.11 1.07 -7.39
N LEU A 236 -10.92 1.62 -6.20
CA LEU A 236 -9.61 1.90 -5.60
C LEU A 236 -8.97 0.60 -5.09
N GLY A 237 -7.64 0.59 -4.94
CA GLY A 237 -6.87 -0.58 -4.48
C GLY A 237 -7.41 -1.23 -3.20
N ARG A 238 -7.92 -0.42 -2.26
CA ARG A 238 -8.54 -0.91 -1.01
C ARG A 238 -9.75 -1.81 -1.23
N TYR A 239 -10.53 -1.61 -2.29
CA TYR A 239 -11.70 -2.44 -2.57
C TYR A 239 -11.27 -3.79 -3.14
N TYR A 240 -10.30 -3.80 -4.07
CA TYR A 240 -9.68 -5.04 -4.53
C TYR A 240 -9.05 -5.80 -3.36
N LYS A 241 -8.39 -5.11 -2.44
CA LYS A 241 -7.84 -5.73 -1.22
C LYS A 241 -8.90 -6.45 -0.38
N VAL A 242 -10.10 -5.89 -0.23
CA VAL A 242 -11.19 -6.58 0.48
C VAL A 242 -11.71 -7.75 -0.36
N LEU A 243 -11.93 -7.55 -1.66
CA LEU A 243 -12.40 -8.59 -2.57
C LEU A 243 -11.49 -9.81 -2.60
N LEU A 244 -10.16 -9.63 -2.61
CA LEU A 244 -9.21 -10.74 -2.60
C LEU A 244 -9.21 -11.54 -1.30
N GLN A 245 -9.67 -10.95 -0.19
CA GLN A 245 -9.84 -11.68 1.06
C GLN A 245 -11.14 -12.49 1.04
N ILE A 246 -12.23 -11.99 0.46
CA ILE A 246 -13.57 -12.59 0.60
C ILE A 246 -14.00 -13.46 -0.59
N LEU A 247 -13.59 -13.08 -1.82
CA LEU A 247 -13.97 -13.80 -3.05
C LEU A 247 -13.49 -15.26 -3.07
N PRO A 248 -12.28 -15.62 -2.60
CA PRO A 248 -11.87 -17.02 -2.60
C PRO A 248 -12.84 -17.90 -1.81
N ALA A 249 -13.22 -17.47 -0.59
CA ALA A 249 -14.16 -18.20 0.24
C ALA A 249 -15.53 -18.30 -0.45
N ILE A 250 -16.08 -17.19 -0.93
CA ILE A 250 -17.39 -17.17 -1.61
C ILE A 250 -17.39 -18.08 -2.85
N LEU A 251 -16.34 -18.02 -3.68
CA LEU A 251 -16.24 -18.80 -4.91
C LEU A 251 -16.18 -20.30 -4.62
N VAL A 252 -15.41 -20.69 -3.61
CA VAL A 252 -15.27 -22.10 -3.22
C VAL A 252 -16.55 -22.65 -2.59
N THR A 253 -17.32 -21.84 -1.87
CA THR A 253 -18.53 -22.32 -1.16
C THR A 253 -19.80 -22.23 -1.99
N GLU A 254 -20.06 -21.07 -2.59
CA GLU A 254 -21.31 -20.79 -3.32
C GLU A 254 -21.30 -21.34 -4.75
N PHE A 255 -20.11 -21.53 -5.33
CA PHE A 255 -19.94 -21.85 -6.75
C PHE A 255 -19.09 -23.12 -6.97
N ALA A 256 -18.99 -23.99 -5.97
CA ALA A 256 -18.27 -25.27 -6.07
C ALA A 256 -18.71 -26.13 -7.27
N ASN A 257 -20.01 -26.15 -7.56
CA ASN A 257 -20.62 -26.93 -8.64
C ASN A 257 -20.84 -26.12 -9.93
N ASP A 258 -20.35 -24.89 -10.00
CA ASP A 258 -20.51 -24.04 -11.17
C ASP A 258 -19.44 -24.34 -12.21
N SER A 259 -19.81 -24.70 -13.45
CA SER A 259 -18.86 -25.11 -14.48
C SER A 259 -17.93 -24.01 -14.98
N ILE A 260 -18.30 -22.73 -14.81
CA ILE A 260 -17.51 -21.59 -15.30
C ILE A 260 -16.68 -20.99 -14.16
N LEU A 261 -17.30 -20.71 -13.02
CA LEU A 261 -16.63 -20.08 -11.88
C LEU A 261 -15.65 -21.02 -11.20
N SER A 262 -15.91 -22.34 -11.19
CA SER A 262 -14.93 -23.33 -10.68
C SER A 262 -13.60 -23.29 -11.43
N LEU A 263 -13.59 -22.96 -12.74
CA LEU A 263 -12.37 -22.84 -13.53
C LEU A 263 -11.51 -21.63 -13.14
N ILE A 264 -12.14 -20.55 -12.67
CA ILE A 264 -11.45 -19.28 -12.34
C ILE A 264 -11.11 -19.22 -10.84
N THR A 265 -11.85 -19.96 -10.01
CA THR A 265 -11.68 -20.01 -8.55
C THR A 265 -10.23 -20.25 -8.11
N PRO A 266 -9.45 -21.18 -8.70
CA PRO A 266 -8.06 -21.37 -8.33
C PRO A 266 -7.20 -20.11 -8.48
N SER A 267 -7.47 -19.27 -9.47
CA SER A 267 -6.75 -18.00 -9.66
C SER A 267 -7.02 -17.02 -8.51
N PHE A 268 -8.27 -16.94 -8.06
CA PHE A 268 -8.64 -16.12 -6.90
C PHE A 268 -8.05 -16.67 -5.60
N VAL A 269 -8.10 -17.98 -5.39
CA VAL A 269 -7.48 -18.64 -4.23
C VAL A 269 -5.98 -18.32 -4.17
N ARG A 270 -5.25 -18.54 -5.27
CA ARG A 270 -3.80 -18.28 -5.33
C ARG A 270 -3.48 -16.81 -5.09
N LEU A 271 -4.29 -15.89 -5.63
CA LEU A 271 -4.11 -14.46 -5.42
C LEU A 271 -4.45 -14.03 -3.99
N GLY A 272 -5.46 -14.63 -3.36
CA GLY A 272 -5.79 -14.45 -1.95
C GLY A 272 -4.67 -14.94 -1.03
N CYS A 273 -4.07 -16.09 -1.32
CA CYS A 273 -2.86 -16.58 -0.64
C CYS A 273 -1.70 -15.60 -0.80
N LEU A 274 -1.40 -15.17 -2.03
CA LEU A 274 -0.33 -14.21 -2.29
C LEU A 274 -0.56 -12.91 -1.51
N CYS A 275 -1.79 -12.41 -1.47
CA CYS A 275 -2.11 -11.23 -0.68
C CYS A 275 -1.85 -11.45 0.81
N SER A 276 -2.20 -12.62 1.35
CA SER A 276 -1.93 -12.95 2.76
C SER A 276 -0.44 -12.98 3.09
N LEU A 277 0.38 -13.39 2.13
CA LEU A 277 1.85 -13.39 2.24
C LEU A 277 2.47 -12.00 2.12
N VAL A 278 1.92 -11.15 1.25
CA VAL A 278 2.49 -9.83 0.96
C VAL A 278 2.00 -8.76 1.95
N PHE A 279 0.76 -8.84 2.43
CA PHE A 279 0.17 -7.89 3.39
C PHE A 279 0.59 -8.17 4.84
N VAL A 280 1.90 -8.31 5.11
CA VAL A 280 2.49 -8.44 6.45
C VAL A 280 3.01 -7.08 6.94
N ARG A 281 2.56 -6.65 8.14
CA ARG A 281 2.91 -5.33 8.70
C ARG A 281 4.39 -5.21 9.08
N ALA A 282 4.93 -6.22 9.74
CA ALA A 282 6.30 -6.21 10.22
C ALA A 282 6.88 -7.61 10.19
N VAL A 283 8.09 -7.74 9.65
CA VAL A 283 8.98 -8.85 9.99
C VAL A 283 9.74 -8.38 11.25
N ARG A 284 10.30 -9.27 12.07
CA ARG A 284 11.06 -8.91 13.30
C ARG A 284 12.16 -7.83 13.11
N PHE A 285 12.48 -7.46 11.86
CA PHE A 285 13.48 -6.48 11.46
C PHE A 285 12.90 -5.13 10.95
N GLY A 286 11.58 -4.90 11.05
CA GLY A 286 10.92 -3.64 10.64
C GLY A 286 9.75 -3.83 9.67
N THR A 287 9.15 -2.73 9.23
CA THR A 287 8.10 -2.75 8.19
C THR A 287 8.70 -3.12 6.85
N ALA A 288 8.03 -3.99 6.08
CA ALA A 288 8.47 -4.29 4.73
C ALA A 288 8.51 -3.02 3.87
N LEU A 289 9.57 -2.86 3.07
CA LEU A 289 9.67 -1.85 2.03
C LEU A 289 8.52 -2.06 1.01
N HIS A 290 8.09 -1.01 0.29
CA HIS A 290 7.04 -1.06 -0.77
C HIS A 290 5.56 -1.01 -0.33
N TYR A 291 5.25 -0.24 0.73
CA TYR A 291 3.88 0.06 1.16
C TYR A 291 3.37 1.44 0.73
N GLU A 292 3.91 2.00 -0.35
CA GLU A 292 3.69 3.39 -0.77
C GLU A 292 2.23 3.70 -1.04
N THR A 293 1.49 2.78 -1.66
CA THR A 293 0.05 2.93 -1.87
C THR A 293 -0.72 3.18 -0.57
N LYS A 294 -0.30 2.54 0.54
CA LYS A 294 -0.94 2.76 1.84
C LYS A 294 -0.52 4.09 2.45
N LYS A 295 0.75 4.48 2.31
CA LYS A 295 1.28 5.78 2.75
C LYS A 295 0.60 6.93 1.98
N ASP A 296 0.47 6.81 0.67
CA ASP A 296 -0.22 7.76 -0.19
C ASP A 296 -1.72 7.81 0.12
N GLU A 297 -2.37 6.68 0.44
CA GLU A 297 -3.76 6.70 0.89
C GLU A 297 -3.93 7.47 2.21
N GLN A 298 -2.97 7.34 3.13
CA GLN A 298 -2.94 8.13 4.38
C GLN A 298 -2.74 9.62 4.10
N PHE A 299 -1.76 9.98 3.26
CA PHE A 299 -1.55 11.38 2.87
C PHE A 299 -2.79 11.99 2.21
N ASN A 300 -3.40 11.25 1.28
CA ASN A 300 -4.65 11.66 0.63
C ASN A 300 -5.79 11.85 1.62
N LYS A 301 -5.79 11.15 2.77
CA LYS A 301 -6.79 11.37 3.81
C LYS A 301 -6.66 12.76 4.43
N HIS A 302 -5.43 13.24 4.66
CA HIS A 302 -5.20 14.60 5.17
C HIS A 302 -5.67 15.67 4.19
N ILE A 303 -5.42 15.47 2.89
CA ILE A 303 -5.99 16.35 1.85
C ILE A 303 -7.52 16.34 1.94
N ARG A 304 -8.15 15.15 2.02
CA ARG A 304 -9.61 15.01 2.10
C ARG A 304 -10.23 15.65 3.35
N GLU A 305 -9.56 15.63 4.49
CA GLU A 305 -10.03 16.29 5.71
C GLU A 305 -10.12 17.82 5.48
N HIS A 306 -9.10 18.42 4.84
CA HIS A 306 -9.14 19.83 4.48
C HIS A 306 -10.20 20.15 3.40
N LEU A 307 -10.48 19.23 2.48
CA LEU A 307 -11.54 19.38 1.47
C LEU A 307 -12.96 19.54 2.07
N MET A 308 -13.18 19.09 3.30
CA MET A 308 -14.47 19.24 3.98
C MET A 308 -14.69 20.67 4.49
N HIS A 309 -13.64 21.47 4.64
CA HIS A 309 -13.68 22.78 5.27
C HIS A 309 -13.51 23.95 4.29
N ILE A 310 -13.58 23.69 2.98
CA ILE A 310 -13.42 24.70 1.92
C ILE A 310 -14.69 24.80 1.07
N ASN A 311 -14.92 25.97 0.45
CA ASN A 311 -16.04 26.20 -0.46
C ASN A 311 -15.91 25.47 -1.82
N ARG A 312 -14.77 24.80 -2.05
CA ARG A 312 -14.43 24.00 -3.24
C ARG A 312 -14.36 24.76 -4.57
N LEU A 313 -14.43 26.09 -4.56
CA LEU A 313 -14.33 26.93 -5.76
C LEU A 313 -12.94 26.87 -6.39
N ASN A 314 -11.87 26.88 -5.57
CA ASN A 314 -10.51 26.69 -6.03
C ASN A 314 -9.74 25.73 -5.10
N THR A 315 -10.20 24.49 -5.13
CA THR A 315 -9.78 23.41 -4.24
C THR A 315 -8.25 23.28 -4.11
N SER A 316 -7.50 23.33 -5.22
CA SER A 316 -6.04 23.19 -5.18
C SER A 316 -5.34 24.37 -4.52
N ARG A 317 -5.79 25.60 -4.82
CA ARG A 317 -5.26 26.82 -4.20
C ARG A 317 -5.53 26.83 -2.70
N ASP A 318 -6.73 26.46 -2.28
CA ASP A 318 -7.14 26.50 -0.87
C ASP A 318 -6.34 25.49 -0.04
N ILE A 319 -6.17 24.27 -0.55
CA ILE A 319 -5.31 23.24 0.07
C ILE A 319 -3.86 23.73 0.15
N CYS A 320 -3.32 24.28 -0.95
CA CYS A 320 -1.95 24.78 -0.99
C CYS A 320 -1.72 25.90 0.04
N LEU A 321 -2.65 26.86 0.13
CA LEU A 321 -2.56 27.96 1.09
C LEU A 321 -2.63 27.45 2.53
N LYS A 322 -3.47 26.45 2.80
CA LYS A 322 -3.59 25.85 4.13
C LYS A 322 -2.30 25.16 4.56
N PHE A 323 -1.70 24.32 3.70
CA PHE A 323 -0.42 23.68 4.00
C PHE A 323 0.73 24.68 4.11
N ALA A 324 0.75 25.73 3.27
CA ALA A 324 1.73 26.81 3.37
C ALA A 324 1.64 27.54 4.72
N LYS A 325 0.42 27.86 5.17
CA LYS A 325 0.19 28.48 6.49
C LYS A 325 0.61 27.56 7.63
N GLN A 326 0.30 26.27 7.57
CA GLN A 326 0.74 25.29 8.57
C GLN A 326 2.26 25.19 8.63
N SER A 327 2.94 25.14 7.47
CA SER A 327 4.40 25.11 7.40
C SER A 327 5.03 26.37 8.00
N ALA A 328 4.52 27.55 7.66
CA ALA A 328 4.99 28.82 8.22
C ALA A 328 4.76 28.91 9.74
N MET A 329 3.58 28.49 10.20
CA MET A 329 3.23 28.49 11.62
C MET A 329 4.10 27.52 12.42
N LYS A 330 4.39 26.33 11.87
CA LYS A 330 5.33 25.38 12.47
C LYS A 330 6.73 25.99 12.60
N HIS A 331 7.24 26.58 11.53
CA HIS A 331 8.54 27.26 11.53
C HIS A 331 8.63 28.35 12.62
N ILE A 332 7.56 29.14 12.78
CA ILE A 332 7.48 30.16 13.84
C ILE A 332 7.46 29.49 15.22
N ILE A 333 6.62 28.48 15.45
CA ILE A 333 6.51 27.82 16.77
C ILE A 333 7.83 27.15 17.19
N ASP A 334 8.57 26.61 16.23
CA ASP A 334 9.85 25.92 16.48
C ASP A 334 11.03 26.89 16.68
N GLY A 335 10.78 28.21 16.80
CA GLY A 335 11.85 29.17 17.05
C GLY A 335 12.49 29.75 15.79
N GLY A 336 11.92 29.50 14.61
CA GLY A 336 12.44 29.96 13.33
C GLY A 336 12.36 31.47 13.14
N SER A 337 13.25 31.98 12.28
CA SER A 337 13.29 33.38 11.85
C SER A 337 12.87 33.52 10.38
N TRP A 338 12.29 34.65 9.98
CA TRP A 338 11.91 34.95 8.59
C TRP A 338 12.51 36.28 8.13
N VAL A 339 12.43 36.56 6.83
CA VAL A 339 12.89 37.83 6.25
C VAL A 339 11.68 38.75 6.11
N SER A 340 11.77 39.96 6.67
CA SER A 340 10.74 40.98 6.61
C SER A 340 10.73 41.71 5.26
N LYS A 341 9.75 42.60 5.06
CA LYS A 341 9.68 43.43 3.85
C LYS A 341 10.94 44.29 3.67
N ASP A 342 11.57 44.67 4.78
CA ASP A 342 12.78 45.49 4.82
C ASP A 342 14.06 44.66 4.64
N LYS A 343 13.93 43.37 4.26
CA LYS A 343 15.03 42.41 4.11
C LYS A 343 15.79 42.10 5.40
N MET A 344 15.24 42.50 6.55
CA MET A 344 15.81 42.20 7.86
C MET A 344 15.30 40.84 8.34
N ARG A 345 16.16 40.12 9.09
CA ARG A 345 15.79 38.83 9.68
C ARG A 345 15.08 39.07 11.01
N GLU A 346 13.83 38.62 11.10
CA GLU A 346 12.97 38.77 12.27
C GLU A 346 12.68 37.42 12.91
N LYS A 347 12.37 37.45 14.21
CA LYS A 347 11.88 36.34 15.01
C LYS A 347 10.84 36.87 16.00
N TYR A 348 9.94 36.02 16.49
CA TYR A 348 8.98 36.41 17.52
C TYR A 348 9.69 36.79 18.83
N GLY A 349 9.12 37.75 19.57
CA GLY A 349 9.68 38.26 20.83
C GLY A 349 9.46 37.34 22.03
N ASN A 350 10.06 37.68 23.17
CA ASN A 350 10.04 36.86 24.40
C ASN A 350 8.62 36.55 24.89
N SER A 351 7.69 37.51 24.90
CA SER A 351 6.31 37.26 25.34
C SER A 351 5.59 36.23 24.47
N THR A 352 5.84 36.23 23.16
CA THR A 352 5.31 35.19 22.27
C THR A 352 5.99 33.85 22.52
N ALA A 353 7.28 33.85 22.86
CA ALA A 353 8.01 32.63 23.24
C ALA A 353 7.40 31.95 24.47
N GLU A 354 7.12 32.73 25.51
CA GLU A 354 6.50 32.27 26.75
C GLU A 354 5.10 31.73 26.48
N PHE A 355 4.27 32.49 25.76
CA PHE A 355 2.94 32.03 25.36
C PHE A 355 2.97 30.69 24.62
N LEU A 356 3.86 30.55 23.63
CA LEU A 356 3.98 29.32 22.87
C LEU A 356 4.46 28.16 23.75
N LYS A 357 5.43 28.40 24.64
CA LYS A 357 5.93 27.37 25.56
C LYS A 357 4.85 26.87 26.53
N GLU A 358 3.98 27.77 27.01
CA GLU A 358 2.89 27.44 27.93
C GLU A 358 1.71 26.75 27.25
N ASN A 359 1.39 27.13 26.01
CA ASN A 359 0.12 26.76 25.36
C ASN A 359 0.27 25.73 24.23
N PHE A 360 1.44 25.58 23.61
CA PHE A 360 1.65 24.63 22.50
C PHE A 360 2.28 23.31 22.96
N ASN A 361 1.52 22.54 23.73
CA ASN A 361 1.85 21.16 24.04
C ASN A 361 1.61 20.23 22.82
N ASP A 362 2.01 18.96 22.94
CA ASP A 362 1.90 17.98 21.86
C ASP A 362 0.44 17.78 21.40
N ASN A 363 -0.55 17.91 22.28
CA ASN A 363 -1.96 17.81 21.87
C ASN A 363 -2.37 18.95 20.94
N VAL A 364 -1.99 20.19 21.26
CA VAL A 364 -2.29 21.37 20.43
C VAL A 364 -1.55 21.27 19.09
N LYS A 365 -0.28 20.86 19.09
CA LYS A 365 0.49 20.59 17.86
C LYS A 365 -0.19 19.51 17.00
N ASN A 366 -0.61 18.42 17.62
CA ASN A 366 -1.31 17.33 16.93
C ASN A 366 -2.66 17.76 16.33
N ILE A 367 -3.39 18.69 16.95
CA ILE A 367 -4.64 19.23 16.41
C ILE A 367 -4.36 20.15 15.21
N LEU A 368 -3.35 21.01 15.31
CA LEU A 368 -3.08 22.06 14.32
C LEU A 368 -2.34 21.55 13.08
N PHE A 369 -1.41 20.63 13.28
CA PHE A 369 -0.55 20.08 12.23
C PHE A 369 -0.94 18.65 11.82
N GLY A 370 -1.84 18.02 12.58
CA GLY A 370 -2.23 16.63 12.40
C GLY A 370 -1.38 15.69 13.26
N ARG A 371 -2.01 14.62 13.77
CA ARG A 371 -1.34 13.59 14.57
C ARG A 371 -0.50 12.66 13.66
N SER A 372 0.64 12.17 14.14
CA SER A 372 1.21 10.91 13.63
C SER A 372 0.11 9.85 13.76
N ARG A 373 -0.23 9.18 12.65
CA ARG A 373 -1.25 8.14 12.68
C ARG A 373 -0.57 6.79 12.69
N ASP A 374 -0.68 6.12 13.83
CA ASP A 374 -0.33 4.73 13.93
C ASP A 374 -1.07 3.95 12.86
N PHE A 375 -0.32 3.07 12.20
CA PHE A 375 -0.92 2.11 11.31
C PHE A 375 -1.85 1.24 12.17
N ALA A 376 -3.17 1.36 12.00
CA ALA A 376 -4.09 0.43 12.65
C ALA A 376 -3.77 -0.97 12.13
N ASP A 377 -3.48 -1.90 13.03
CA ASP A 377 -3.21 -3.27 12.65
C ASP A 377 -4.43 -3.85 11.94
N ASN A 378 -4.19 -4.55 10.83
CA ASN A 378 -5.26 -5.24 10.11
C ASN A 378 -5.57 -6.61 10.73
N ASN A 379 -4.71 -7.11 11.62
CA ASN A 379 -4.89 -8.35 12.35
C ASN A 379 -5.64 -8.14 13.69
N ASP A 380 -5.98 -6.88 14.03
CA ASP A 380 -6.61 -6.49 15.31
C ASP A 380 -5.87 -7.09 16.53
N THR A 381 -4.52 -7.12 16.52
CA THR A 381 -3.68 -7.73 17.58
C THR A 381 -3.35 -6.80 18.74
N ASP A 382 -3.70 -5.52 18.66
CA ASP A 382 -3.50 -4.59 19.78
C ASP A 382 -4.25 -5.11 21.01
N ASP A 383 -3.70 -4.94 22.21
CA ASP A 383 -4.41 -5.24 23.46
C ASP A 383 -5.74 -4.48 23.43
N ILE A 384 -6.80 -5.18 23.05
CA ILE A 384 -8.14 -4.62 22.97
C ILE A 384 -8.53 -4.33 24.42
N ILE A 385 -8.21 -3.13 24.89
CA ILE A 385 -8.85 -2.53 26.04
C ILE A 385 -10.31 -2.47 25.65
N ALA A 386 -11.08 -3.47 26.09
CA ALA A 386 -12.52 -3.50 26.31
C ALA A 386 -13.40 -2.64 25.38
N LYS A 387 -13.04 -2.42 24.11
CA LYS A 387 -14.00 -2.08 23.07
C LYS A 387 -14.70 -3.40 22.81
N ALA A 388 -15.80 -3.57 23.55
CA ALA A 388 -16.64 -4.75 23.64
C ALA A 388 -16.59 -5.55 22.35
N LEU A 389 -16.02 -6.76 22.43
CA LEU A 389 -16.18 -7.72 21.36
C LEU A 389 -17.67 -7.90 21.17
N CYS A 390 -18.15 -7.60 19.97
CA CYS A 390 -19.55 -7.81 19.66
C CYS A 390 -19.85 -9.30 19.65
N ASP A 391 -21.08 -9.65 20.02
CA ASP A 391 -21.61 -10.98 19.79
C ASP A 391 -21.43 -11.41 18.34
N ASN A 392 -21.23 -12.72 18.15
CA ASN A 392 -20.87 -13.33 16.86
C ASN A 392 -19.47 -13.00 16.34
N THR A 393 -18.58 -12.44 17.18
CA THR A 393 -17.16 -12.35 16.84
C THR A 393 -16.49 -13.71 16.99
N PHE A 394 -15.86 -14.19 15.92
CA PHE A 394 -14.98 -15.36 15.97
C PHE A 394 -13.54 -14.92 16.18
N ALA A 395 -12.82 -15.59 17.08
CA ALA A 395 -11.42 -15.30 17.33
C ALA A 395 -10.67 -16.52 17.88
N VAL A 396 -9.35 -16.43 17.85
CA VAL A 396 -8.45 -17.26 18.64
C VAL A 396 -8.29 -16.61 20.01
N PHE A 397 -8.50 -17.39 21.06
CA PHE A 397 -8.42 -16.98 22.45
C PHE A 397 -7.32 -17.75 23.20
N MET A 398 -6.77 -17.11 24.23
CA MET A 398 -5.90 -17.69 25.24
C MET A 398 -6.40 -17.30 26.64
N LEU A 399 -6.11 -18.11 27.65
CA LEU A 399 -6.38 -17.75 29.05
C LEU A 399 -5.41 -16.66 29.51
N LYS A 400 -5.89 -15.70 30.33
CA LYS A 400 -5.07 -14.61 30.88
C LYS A 400 -4.04 -15.08 31.90
N GLU A 401 -4.31 -16.17 32.61
CA GLU A 401 -3.43 -16.74 33.62
C GLU A 401 -3.10 -18.19 33.29
N SER A 402 -1.82 -18.48 33.06
CA SER A 402 -1.29 -19.82 33.25
C SER A 402 0.14 -19.70 33.80
N ARG A 403 0.33 -20.13 35.05
CA ARG A 403 1.65 -20.22 35.69
C ARG A 403 2.48 -21.43 35.23
N ASP A 404 2.01 -22.20 34.25
CA ASP A 404 2.71 -23.37 33.71
C ASP A 404 2.80 -23.38 32.18
N GLN A 405 3.91 -23.95 31.70
CA GLN A 405 4.36 -24.00 30.32
C GLN A 405 3.37 -24.75 29.41
N HIS A 406 3.08 -24.16 28.24
CA HIS A 406 2.13 -24.56 27.18
C HIS A 406 0.70 -23.98 27.27
N VAL A 407 0.59 -22.66 27.07
CA VAL A 407 -0.70 -22.00 26.80
C VAL A 407 -1.30 -22.54 25.50
N ARG A 408 -2.32 -23.39 25.58
CA ARG A 408 -3.08 -23.85 24.40
C ARG A 408 -4.10 -22.79 24.00
N SER A 409 -3.87 -22.14 22.86
CA SER A 409 -4.89 -21.30 22.22
C SER A 409 -6.05 -22.13 21.69
N PHE A 410 -7.26 -21.59 21.70
CA PHE A 410 -8.44 -22.23 21.12
C PHE A 410 -9.25 -21.25 20.27
N ILE A 411 -10.11 -21.79 19.40
CA ILE A 411 -11.02 -20.98 18.59
C ILE A 411 -12.36 -20.91 19.26
N GLY A 412 -12.94 -19.71 19.28
CA GLY A 412 -14.29 -19.57 19.78
C GLY A 412 -15.08 -18.42 19.17
N LYS A 413 -16.37 -18.45 19.46
CA LYS A 413 -17.36 -17.43 19.10
C LYS A 413 -17.82 -16.71 20.37
N VAL A 414 -17.79 -15.39 20.35
CA VAL A 414 -18.34 -14.56 21.43
C VAL A 414 -19.87 -14.64 21.38
N SER A 415 -20.46 -15.03 22.51
CA SER A 415 -21.89 -15.00 22.77
C SER A 415 -22.12 -14.42 24.17
N SER A 416 -22.61 -13.19 24.19
CA SER A 416 -22.75 -12.35 25.38
C SER A 416 -21.42 -12.22 26.13
N LEU A 417 -21.33 -12.73 27.35
CA LEU A 417 -20.10 -12.68 28.16
C LEU A 417 -19.31 -13.99 28.13
N ARG A 418 -19.60 -14.88 27.18
CA ARG A 418 -18.99 -16.21 27.08
C ARG A 418 -18.44 -16.46 25.68
N VAL A 419 -17.52 -17.41 25.59
CA VAL A 419 -16.91 -17.86 24.35
C VAL A 419 -17.21 -19.33 24.13
N GLU A 420 -17.95 -19.64 23.07
CA GLU A 420 -18.30 -21.00 22.65
C GLU A 420 -17.14 -21.62 21.86
N TYR A 421 -16.80 -22.88 22.12
CA TYR A 421 -15.64 -23.53 21.49
C TYR A 421 -15.94 -24.11 20.11
N TYR A 422 -14.97 -23.99 19.22
CA TYR A 422 -14.99 -24.59 17.89
C TYR A 422 -13.75 -25.46 17.67
N ARG A 423 -13.97 -26.65 17.11
CA ARG A 423 -12.93 -27.57 16.64
C ARG A 423 -12.67 -27.30 15.17
N VAL A 424 -11.39 -27.21 14.82
CA VAL A 424 -10.94 -27.06 13.43
C VAL A 424 -10.81 -28.42 12.78
N GLU A 425 -11.26 -28.50 11.54
CA GLU A 425 -11.06 -29.62 10.66
C GLU A 425 -10.31 -29.15 9.41
N SER A 426 -9.28 -29.91 9.05
CA SER A 426 -8.51 -29.67 7.84
C SER A 426 -8.68 -30.86 6.90
N SER A 427 -8.83 -30.57 5.61
CA SER A 427 -8.81 -31.57 4.55
C SER A 427 -7.89 -31.09 3.43
N PRO A 428 -7.29 -31.99 2.63
CA PRO A 428 -6.44 -31.58 1.50
C PRO A 428 -7.15 -30.62 0.54
N HIS A 429 -8.45 -30.84 0.31
CA HIS A 429 -9.27 -29.95 -0.50
C HIS A 429 -9.39 -28.54 0.10
N ALA A 430 -9.65 -28.43 1.41
CA ALA A 430 -9.76 -27.14 2.08
C ALA A 430 -8.42 -26.38 2.08
N GLN A 431 -7.32 -27.09 2.31
CA GLN A 431 -5.96 -26.53 2.29
C GLN A 431 -5.61 -25.94 0.92
N VAL A 432 -5.87 -26.67 -0.17
CA VAL A 432 -5.61 -26.20 -1.54
C VAL A 432 -6.44 -24.96 -1.88
N ASN A 433 -7.63 -24.83 -1.29
CA ASN A 433 -8.56 -23.74 -1.50
C ASN A 433 -8.43 -22.60 -0.46
N ASN A 434 -7.40 -22.63 0.39
CA ASN A 434 -7.09 -21.61 1.39
C ASN A 434 -8.24 -21.32 2.37
N TYR A 435 -8.85 -22.38 2.91
CA TYR A 435 -9.79 -22.30 4.02
C TYR A 435 -9.65 -23.51 4.96
N LEU A 436 -10.25 -23.41 6.14
CA LEU A 436 -10.45 -24.55 7.05
C LEU A 436 -11.94 -24.66 7.40
N LEU A 437 -12.37 -25.83 7.85
CA LEU A 437 -13.71 -26.01 8.39
C LEU A 437 -13.68 -25.96 9.91
N ALA A 438 -14.76 -25.51 10.52
CA ALA A 438 -14.90 -25.50 11.95
C ALA A 438 -16.30 -25.93 12.38
N GLN A 439 -16.36 -26.71 13.45
CA GLN A 439 -17.61 -27.21 14.04
C GLN A 439 -17.63 -26.91 15.53
N ARG A 440 -18.80 -26.56 16.05
CA ARG A 440 -19.00 -26.33 17.50
C ARG A 440 -18.74 -27.62 18.26
N VAL A 441 -18.01 -27.55 19.38
CA VAL A 441 -17.59 -28.73 20.16
C VAL A 441 -18.72 -29.32 21.01
N SER A 442 -19.54 -28.47 21.64
CA SER A 442 -20.79 -28.86 22.34
C SER A 442 -21.62 -27.60 22.69
N ASN A 443 -22.87 -27.78 23.13
CA ASN A 443 -23.72 -26.65 23.54
C ASN A 443 -23.28 -26.02 24.87
N ASP A 444 -22.75 -26.82 25.80
CA ASP A 444 -22.46 -26.37 27.18
C ASP A 444 -21.00 -25.90 27.41
N ALA A 445 -20.08 -26.24 26.50
CA ALA A 445 -18.69 -25.83 26.66
C ALA A 445 -18.52 -24.34 26.30
N SER A 446 -18.26 -23.51 27.30
CA SER A 446 -17.89 -22.10 27.09
C SER A 446 -17.08 -21.50 28.24
N THR A 447 -16.17 -20.57 27.94
CA THR A 447 -15.40 -19.82 28.95
C THR A 447 -15.93 -18.39 29.10
N PRO A 448 -15.95 -17.82 30.32
CA PRO A 448 -16.17 -16.39 30.50
C PRO A 448 -15.14 -15.52 29.74
N LEU A 449 -15.61 -14.53 29.00
CA LEU A 449 -14.77 -13.67 28.15
C LEU A 449 -13.75 -12.86 28.97
N ASN A 450 -14.06 -12.50 30.21
CA ASN A 450 -13.16 -11.75 31.09
C ASN A 450 -11.90 -12.52 31.49
N GLN A 451 -11.90 -13.85 31.38
CA GLN A 451 -10.76 -14.75 31.63
C GLN A 451 -9.84 -14.91 30.42
N LEU A 452 -10.21 -14.34 29.27
CA LEU A 452 -9.56 -14.58 27.98
C LEU A 452 -8.85 -13.34 27.42
N LYS A 453 -7.77 -13.59 26.69
CA LYS A 453 -7.09 -12.65 25.79
C LYS A 453 -7.32 -13.10 24.35
N ILE A 454 -7.57 -12.16 23.45
CA ILE A 454 -7.63 -12.43 22.00
C ILE A 454 -6.22 -12.46 21.44
N VAL A 455 -5.96 -13.44 20.57
CA VAL A 455 -4.75 -13.54 19.77
C VAL A 455 -4.99 -13.01 18.35
N CYS A 456 -6.09 -13.43 17.72
CA CYS A 456 -6.39 -13.08 16.34
C CYS A 456 -7.90 -13.18 16.09
N LYS A 457 -8.52 -12.14 15.53
CA LYS A 457 -9.90 -12.24 15.04
C LYS A 457 -9.95 -13.11 13.79
N LEU A 458 -11.00 -13.90 13.64
CA LEU A 458 -11.20 -14.81 12.51
C LEU A 458 -12.39 -14.36 11.66
N ASP A 459 -12.31 -14.66 10.37
CA ASP A 459 -13.42 -14.51 9.44
C ASP A 459 -14.04 -15.88 9.18
N MET A 460 -15.13 -16.15 9.90
CA MET A 460 -15.88 -17.42 9.91
C MET A 460 -17.36 -17.16 9.65
N HIS A 461 -17.65 -16.44 8.58
CA HIS A 461 -19.01 -15.98 8.27
C HIS A 461 -19.78 -16.92 7.34
N THR A 462 -19.08 -17.67 6.50
CA THR A 462 -19.69 -18.53 5.48
C THR A 462 -19.84 -19.95 6.00
N GLU A 463 -20.87 -20.67 5.55
CA GLU A 463 -21.07 -22.09 5.84
C GLU A 463 -20.85 -22.93 4.58
N PHE A 464 -20.31 -24.13 4.77
CA PHE A 464 -20.15 -25.14 3.72
C PHE A 464 -20.34 -26.52 4.33
N ASN A 465 -21.25 -27.31 3.76
CA ASN A 465 -21.62 -28.64 4.28
C ASN A 465 -21.93 -28.63 5.80
N HIS A 466 -22.73 -27.65 6.25
CA HIS A 466 -23.13 -27.46 7.66
C HIS A 466 -21.96 -27.18 8.64
N LYS A 467 -20.79 -26.78 8.13
CA LYS A 467 -19.64 -26.37 8.93
C LYS A 467 -19.27 -24.92 8.60
N LEU A 468 -18.74 -24.20 9.58
CA LEU A 468 -18.27 -22.85 9.34
C LEU A 468 -16.95 -22.87 8.57
N VAL A 469 -16.86 -22.01 7.57
CA VAL A 469 -15.68 -21.82 6.75
C VAL A 469 -14.82 -20.75 7.38
N MET A 470 -13.64 -21.15 7.85
CA MET A 470 -12.61 -20.24 8.28
C MET A 470 -11.80 -19.78 7.08
N ASN A 471 -11.99 -18.51 6.72
CA ASN A 471 -11.33 -17.88 5.59
C ASN A 471 -9.85 -17.59 5.91
N LEU A 472 -8.94 -18.36 5.30
CA LEU A 472 -7.50 -18.13 5.42
C LEU A 472 -6.98 -17.08 4.45
N SER A 473 -7.81 -16.56 3.54
CA SER A 473 -7.45 -15.41 2.70
C SER A 473 -7.59 -14.10 3.46
N LYS A 474 -8.22 -14.09 4.65
CA LYS A 474 -8.19 -12.96 5.58
C LYS A 474 -6.77 -12.76 6.11
N PHE A 475 -6.29 -11.53 6.07
CA PHE A 475 -5.00 -11.17 6.65
C PHE A 475 -4.99 -11.44 8.17
N GLY A 476 -3.93 -12.08 8.66
CA GLY A 476 -3.80 -12.54 10.04
C GLY A 476 -4.13 -14.03 10.22
N SER A 477 -5.28 -14.50 9.70
CA SER A 477 -5.68 -15.91 9.80
C SER A 477 -4.66 -16.85 9.16
N TYR A 478 -4.19 -16.51 7.95
CA TYR A 478 -3.24 -17.34 7.20
C TYR A 478 -2.01 -17.72 8.05
N TRP A 479 -1.36 -16.73 8.64
CA TRP A 479 -0.12 -16.91 9.40
C TRP A 479 -0.30 -17.68 10.70
N PHE A 480 -1.47 -17.54 11.34
CA PHE A 480 -1.77 -18.29 12.55
C PHE A 480 -1.91 -19.80 12.27
N PHE A 481 -2.52 -20.16 11.14
CA PHE A 481 -2.80 -21.56 10.81
C PHE A 481 -1.83 -22.19 9.82
N VAL A 482 -0.84 -21.45 9.32
CA VAL A 482 0.09 -21.94 8.27
C VAL A 482 0.77 -23.25 8.64
N SER A 483 1.08 -23.46 9.93
CA SER A 483 1.68 -24.69 10.46
C SER A 483 0.77 -25.92 10.35
N LEU A 484 -0.55 -25.76 10.27
CA LEU A 484 -1.50 -26.86 10.13
C LEU A 484 -1.56 -27.44 8.71
N PHE A 485 -1.06 -26.73 7.71
CA PHE A 485 -1.19 -27.12 6.30
C PHE A 485 0.07 -26.91 5.47
N SER A 486 1.12 -26.34 6.05
CA SER A 486 2.45 -26.32 5.44
C SER A 486 3.33 -27.38 6.10
N ASN A 487 3.58 -28.49 5.40
CA ASN A 487 4.68 -29.42 5.74
C ASN A 487 6.08 -28.79 5.57
N ARG A 488 6.17 -27.48 5.38
CA ARG A 488 7.43 -26.75 5.23
C ARG A 488 7.83 -26.24 6.60
N GLN A 489 8.79 -26.93 7.22
CA GLN A 489 9.68 -26.32 8.19
C GLN A 489 10.24 -25.04 7.53
N TYR A 490 9.91 -23.89 8.08
CA TYR A 490 10.55 -22.63 7.75
C TYR A 490 11.71 -22.38 8.71
#